data_AF-A0A1C4YU05-F1
#
_entry.id   AF-A0A1C4YU05-F1
#
_cell.length_a   1.000
_cell.length_b   1.000
_cell.length_c   1.000
_cell.angle_alpha   90.00
_cell.angle_beta   90.00
_cell.angle_gamma   90.00
#
_symmetry.space_group_name_H-M   'P 1'
#
loop_
_entity.id
_entity.type
_entity.pdbx_description
1 polymer ?
#
loop_
_entity_poly.entity_id
_entity_poly.type
_entity_poly.pdbx_seq_one_letter_code
_entity_poly.pdbx_strand_id
1 'polypeptide(L)'
;MPELTTISDAERRRIVHEFVDETVGDAHPEVVAMVRDLTFRVRDTVELARAAGITPESPRAGHVVAALVAAYGEVFDRVDDAGYRSALLARLEVANDPRTERYFQLLATVNGWTPPPTLTPVLDWFIAALRQHPAP
;
A
#
# COMPACT_ATOMS: atom_id res chain seq x y z
N MET A 1 20.85 9.43 25.57
CA MET A 1 20.03 9.69 24.38
C MET A 1 20.04 8.43 23.54
N PRO A 2 18.90 7.83 23.17
CA PRO A 2 18.91 6.59 22.41
C PRO A 2 19.31 6.87 20.96
N GLU A 3 20.28 6.10 20.48
CA GLU A 3 20.69 6.03 19.08
C GLU A 3 19.51 5.67 18.19
N LEU A 4 19.19 6.55 17.25
CA LEU A 4 18.36 6.20 16.10
C LEU A 4 19.22 5.30 15.20
N THR A 5 18.99 3.99 15.25
CA THR A 5 19.60 3.03 14.34
C THR A 5 19.13 3.30 12.92
N THR A 6 19.87 4.13 12.18
CA THR A 6 19.72 4.25 10.73
C THR A 6 20.02 2.90 10.10
N ILE A 7 18.96 2.21 9.65
CA ILE A 7 19.05 1.00 8.83
C ILE A 7 20.04 1.26 7.69
N SER A 8 21.07 0.43 7.59
CA SER A 8 22.10 0.55 6.55
C SER A 8 21.49 0.25 5.18
N ASP A 9 22.06 0.79 4.11
CA ASP A 9 21.59 0.51 2.74
C ASP A 9 21.65 -0.99 2.40
N ALA A 10 22.56 -1.74 3.03
CA ALA A 10 22.63 -3.20 2.91
C ALA A 10 21.44 -3.89 3.60
N GLU A 11 21.07 -3.42 4.79
CA GLU A 11 19.90 -3.91 5.54
C GLU A 11 18.61 -3.59 4.79
N ARG A 12 18.50 -2.38 4.23
CA ARG A 12 17.35 -1.97 3.40
C ARG A 12 17.26 -2.82 2.13
N ARG A 13 18.37 -3.07 1.44
CA ARG A 13 18.42 -3.97 0.27
C ARG A 13 18.02 -5.38 0.64
N ARG A 14 18.43 -5.89 1.82
CA ARG A 14 18.05 -7.21 2.31
C ARG A 14 16.54 -7.29 2.57
N ILE A 15 15.96 -6.32 3.27
CA ILE A 15 14.52 -6.24 3.53
C ILE A 15 13.73 -6.13 2.21
N VAL A 16 14.21 -5.36 1.24
CA VAL A 16 13.59 -5.26 -0.08
C VAL A 16 13.72 -6.55 -0.87
N HIS A 17 14.87 -7.24 -0.83
CA HIS A 17 15.04 -8.53 -1.48
C HIS A 17 14.21 -9.62 -0.83
N GLU A 18 14.12 -9.65 0.51
CA GLU A 18 13.26 -10.55 1.27
C GLU A 18 11.78 -10.28 0.94
N PHE A 19 11.37 -9.02 0.84
CA PHE A 19 10.05 -8.63 0.36
C PHE A 19 9.80 -9.07 -1.09
N VAL A 20 10.77 -8.91 -1.99
CA VAL A 20 10.65 -9.32 -3.39
C VAL A 20 10.65 -10.85 -3.53
N ASP A 21 11.41 -11.59 -2.73
CA ASP A 21 11.38 -13.06 -2.71
C ASP A 21 10.07 -13.58 -2.11
N GLU A 22 9.61 -13.02 -0.99
CA GLU A 22 8.32 -13.36 -0.38
C GLU A 22 7.13 -12.97 -1.27
N THR A 23 7.25 -11.91 -2.07
CA THR A 23 6.11 -11.36 -2.84
C THR A 23 6.16 -11.73 -4.34
N VAL A 24 7.33 -12.05 -4.91
CA VAL A 24 7.54 -12.08 -6.38
C VAL A 24 8.55 -13.14 -6.85
N GLY A 25 9.44 -13.66 -6.00
CA GLY A 25 10.55 -14.54 -6.42
C GLY A 25 10.09 -15.84 -7.10
N ASP A 26 9.03 -16.44 -6.55
CA ASP A 26 8.35 -17.65 -7.04
C ASP A 26 6.81 -17.47 -7.09
N ALA A 27 6.32 -16.23 -7.05
CA ALA A 27 4.89 -15.96 -6.94
C ALA A 27 4.14 -16.53 -8.15
N HIS A 28 3.28 -17.52 -7.89
CA HIS A 28 2.38 -18.10 -8.89
C HIS A 28 1.65 -16.96 -9.63
N PRO A 29 1.45 -17.03 -10.96
CA PRO A 29 0.80 -15.97 -11.73
C PRO A 29 -0.53 -15.49 -11.13
N GLU A 30 -1.24 -16.38 -10.43
CA GLU A 30 -2.46 -16.08 -9.68
C GLU A 30 -2.25 -15.11 -8.51
N VAL A 31 -1.14 -15.23 -7.77
CA VAL A 31 -0.80 -14.32 -6.67
C VAL A 31 -0.49 -12.93 -7.20
N VAL A 32 0.24 -12.84 -8.32
CA VAL A 32 0.53 -11.56 -9.00
C VAL A 32 -0.75 -10.91 -9.51
N ALA A 33 -1.67 -11.69 -10.07
CA ALA A 33 -2.98 -11.21 -10.52
C ALA A 33 -3.82 -10.71 -9.33
N MET A 34 -3.86 -11.45 -8.23
CA MET A 34 -4.60 -11.09 -7.03
C MET A 34 -4.08 -9.79 -6.39
N VAL A 35 -2.76 -9.61 -6.29
CA VAL A 35 -2.16 -8.37 -5.78
C VAL A 35 -2.46 -7.18 -6.71
N ARG A 36 -2.47 -7.41 -8.03
CA ARG A 36 -2.84 -6.39 -9.01
C ARG A 36 -4.31 -5.97 -8.86
N ASP A 37 -5.22 -6.92 -8.75
CA ASP A 37 -6.65 -6.66 -8.58
C ASP A 37 -6.94 -5.92 -7.27
N LEU A 38 -6.26 -6.30 -6.19
CA LEU A 38 -6.33 -5.58 -4.92
C LEU A 38 -5.85 -4.12 -5.08
N THR A 39 -4.76 -3.91 -5.81
CA THR A 39 -4.24 -2.55 -6.07
C THR A 39 -5.26 -1.69 -6.83
N PHE A 40 -5.91 -2.25 -7.86
CA PHE A 40 -6.98 -1.55 -8.58
C PHE A 40 -8.18 -1.25 -7.67
N ARG A 41 -8.62 -2.23 -6.88
CA ARG A 41 -9.73 -2.05 -5.93
C ARG A 41 -9.44 -0.93 -4.91
N VAL A 42 -8.24 -0.90 -4.35
CA VAL A 42 -7.80 0.15 -3.42
C VAL A 42 -7.85 1.52 -4.11
N ARG A 43 -7.27 1.60 -5.31
CA ARG A 43 -7.24 2.83 -6.09
C ARG A 43 -8.64 3.38 -6.35
N ASP A 44 -9.50 2.57 -6.96
CA ASP A 44 -10.83 3.01 -7.37
C ASP A 44 -11.69 3.42 -6.16
N THR A 45 -11.61 2.65 -5.07
CA THR A 45 -12.35 2.95 -3.84
C THR A 45 -11.91 4.28 -3.23
N VAL A 46 -10.61 4.52 -3.13
CA VAL A 46 -10.07 5.77 -2.57
C VAL A 46 -10.31 6.96 -3.50
N GLU A 47 -10.18 6.78 -4.81
CA GLU A 47 -10.52 7.83 -5.79
C GLU A 47 -12.00 8.22 -5.69
N LEU A 48 -12.91 7.25 -5.55
CA LEU A 48 -14.34 7.51 -5.31
C LEU A 48 -14.58 8.24 -4.00
N ALA A 49 -13.92 7.83 -2.91
CA ALA A 49 -14.06 8.49 -1.61
C ALA A 49 -13.58 9.94 -1.67
N ARG A 50 -12.45 10.20 -2.33
CA ARG A 50 -11.90 11.53 -2.54
C ARG A 50 -12.81 12.40 -3.42
N ALA A 51 -13.34 11.84 -4.51
CA ALA A 51 -14.29 12.53 -5.37
C ALA A 51 -15.60 12.89 -4.63
N ALA A 52 -16.01 12.08 -3.66
CA ALA A 52 -17.15 12.34 -2.78
C ALA A 52 -16.84 13.33 -1.63
N GLY A 53 -15.61 13.88 -1.56
CA GLY A 53 -15.21 14.82 -0.52
C GLY A 53 -15.02 14.19 0.87
N ILE A 54 -14.83 12.86 0.95
CA ILE A 54 -14.64 12.16 2.21
C ILE A 54 -13.21 12.42 2.70
N THR A 55 -13.09 13.11 3.84
CA THR A 55 -11.78 13.35 4.47
C THR A 55 -11.35 12.12 5.27
N PRO A 56 -10.04 11.84 5.38
CA PRO A 56 -9.50 10.69 6.10
C PRO A 56 -9.93 10.57 7.57
N GLU A 57 -10.23 11.69 8.23
CA GLU A 57 -10.61 11.77 9.64
C GLU A 57 -12.11 11.52 9.86
N SER A 58 -12.90 11.55 8.79
CA SER A 58 -14.36 11.47 8.90
C SER A 58 -14.80 10.05 9.31
N PRO A 59 -15.89 9.89 10.08
CA PRO A 59 -16.43 8.56 10.38
C PRO A 59 -16.76 7.73 9.11
N ARG A 60 -17.08 8.42 8.01
CA ARG A 60 -17.33 7.78 6.71
C ARG A 60 -16.06 7.19 6.10
N ALA A 61 -14.89 7.78 6.35
CA ALA A 61 -13.61 7.19 5.98
C ALA A 61 -13.33 5.90 6.76
N GLY A 62 -13.76 5.80 8.02
CA GLY A 62 -13.70 4.56 8.80
C GLY A 62 -14.38 3.37 8.11
N HIS A 63 -15.54 3.58 7.49
CA HIS A 63 -16.21 2.54 6.69
C HIS A 63 -15.44 2.16 5.42
N VAL A 64 -14.80 3.14 4.76
CA VAL A 64 -13.95 2.89 3.60
C VAL A 64 -12.72 2.08 4.01
N VAL A 65 -12.06 2.46 5.11
CA VAL A 65 -10.91 1.74 5.67
C VAL A 65 -11.30 0.31 6.02
N ALA A 66 -12.41 0.09 6.72
CA ALA A 66 -12.88 -1.26 7.04
C ALA A 66 -13.09 -2.13 5.79
N ALA A 67 -13.69 -1.58 4.74
CA ALA A 67 -13.89 -2.29 3.47
C ALA A 67 -12.55 -2.63 2.77
N LEU A 68 -11.59 -1.72 2.81
CA LEU A 68 -10.26 -1.95 2.25
C LEU A 68 -9.48 -2.98 3.07
N VAL A 69 -9.47 -2.87 4.40
CA VAL A 69 -8.81 -3.83 5.29
C VAL A 69 -9.42 -5.22 5.13
N ALA A 70 -10.74 -5.33 4.99
CA ALA A 70 -11.40 -6.60 4.68
C ALA A 70 -10.93 -7.18 3.34
N ALA A 71 -10.78 -6.35 2.30
CA ALA A 71 -10.25 -6.80 1.00
C ALA A 71 -8.79 -7.31 1.11
N TYR A 72 -7.97 -6.68 1.94
CA TYR A 72 -6.64 -7.18 2.27
C TYR A 72 -6.72 -8.50 3.07
N GLY A 73 -7.67 -8.61 4.01
CA GLY A 73 -7.92 -9.82 4.78
C GLY A 73 -8.32 -11.02 3.93
N GLU A 74 -9.16 -10.81 2.89
CA GLU A 74 -9.54 -11.83 1.91
C GLU A 74 -8.33 -12.37 1.13
N VAL A 75 -7.40 -11.50 0.75
CA VAL A 75 -6.22 -11.83 -0.06
C VAL A 75 -5.10 -12.49 0.75
N PHE A 76 -4.91 -12.04 2.00
CA PHE A 76 -3.79 -12.45 2.84
C PHE A 76 -4.18 -13.39 3.99
N ASP A 77 -5.44 -13.83 4.02
CA ASP A 77 -6.04 -14.65 5.10
C ASP A 77 -5.78 -14.05 6.49
N ARG A 78 -6.22 -12.79 6.66
CA ARG A 78 -6.03 -12.02 7.90
C ARG A 78 -7.34 -11.50 8.45
N VAL A 79 -7.44 -11.51 9.77
CA VAL A 79 -8.55 -10.92 10.51
C VAL A 79 -8.30 -9.43 10.70
N ASP A 80 -9.35 -8.62 10.57
CA ASP A 80 -9.28 -7.19 10.87
C ASP A 80 -9.18 -6.98 12.38
N ASP A 81 -7.97 -6.66 12.83
CA ASP A 81 -7.66 -6.24 14.19
C ASP A 81 -6.67 -5.07 14.20
N ALA A 82 -6.47 -4.46 15.37
CA ALA A 82 -5.58 -3.31 15.52
C ALA A 82 -4.11 -3.61 15.18
N GLY A 83 -3.67 -4.86 15.42
CA GLY A 83 -2.32 -5.31 15.07
C GLY A 83 -2.14 -5.42 13.56
N TYR A 84 -3.15 -5.97 12.88
CA TYR A 84 -3.17 -6.08 11.43
C TYR A 84 -3.22 -4.72 10.75
N ARG A 85 -4.09 -3.81 11.21
CA ARG A 85 -4.13 -2.43 10.69
C ARG A 85 -2.80 -1.70 10.86
N SER A 86 -2.10 -1.90 11.98
CA SER A 86 -0.76 -1.33 12.21
C SER A 86 0.29 -1.91 11.25
N ALA A 87 0.26 -3.23 11.01
CA ALA A 87 1.15 -3.87 10.05
C ALA A 87 0.87 -3.42 8.60
N LEU A 88 -0.42 -3.27 8.24
CA LEU A 88 -0.83 -2.77 6.94
C LEU A 88 -0.39 -1.31 6.74
N LEU A 89 -0.53 -0.46 7.76
CA LEU A 89 -0.04 0.91 7.73
C LEU A 89 1.46 0.96 7.41
N ALA A 90 2.28 0.19 8.14
CA ALA A 90 3.73 0.14 7.89
C ALA A 90 4.05 -0.34 6.46
N ARG A 91 3.31 -1.34 5.96
CA ARG A 91 3.44 -1.82 4.58
C ARG A 91 3.10 -0.73 3.56
N LEU A 92 2.03 0.03 3.78
CA LEU A 92 1.60 1.10 2.88
C LEU A 92 2.59 2.26 2.87
N GLU A 93 3.19 2.59 4.02
CA GLU A 93 4.24 3.61 4.11
C GLU A 93 5.47 3.24 3.27
N VAL A 94 5.86 1.96 3.27
CA VAL A 94 6.95 1.46 2.40
C VAL A 94 6.54 1.49 0.93
N ALA A 95 5.30 1.08 0.62
CA ALA A 95 4.79 1.07 -0.75
C ALA A 95 4.65 2.48 -1.34
N ASN A 96 4.41 3.49 -0.50
CA ASN A 96 4.28 4.89 -0.89
C ASN A 96 5.65 5.61 -1.03
N ASP A 97 6.75 4.89 -1.27
CA ASP A 97 8.03 5.52 -1.55
C ASP A 97 7.97 6.27 -2.91
N PRO A 98 8.11 7.62 -2.94
CA PRO A 98 8.03 8.40 -4.17
C PRO A 98 9.13 8.02 -5.18
N ARG A 99 10.24 7.42 -4.73
CA ARG A 99 11.31 6.95 -5.61
C ARG A 99 10.88 5.73 -6.41
N THR A 100 10.11 4.83 -5.81
CA THR A 100 9.59 3.63 -6.46
C THR A 100 8.61 3.99 -7.57
N GLU A 101 7.67 4.90 -7.30
CA GLU A 101 6.73 5.38 -8.33
C GLU A 101 7.48 6.03 -9.49
N ARG A 102 8.43 6.93 -9.18
CA ARG A 102 9.22 7.63 -10.19
C ARG A 102 10.04 6.67 -11.04
N TYR A 103 10.63 5.65 -10.43
CA TYR A 103 11.38 4.60 -11.13
C TYR A 103 10.50 3.90 -12.17
N PHE A 104 9.29 3.45 -11.81
CA PHE A 104 8.39 2.76 -12.74
C PHE A 104 7.83 3.67 -13.83
N GLN A 105 7.53 4.94 -13.53
CA GLN A 105 7.13 5.92 -14.56
C GLN A 105 8.25 6.14 -15.59
N LEU A 106 9.49 6.26 -15.13
CA LEU A 106 10.66 6.43 -16.01
C LEU A 106 10.90 5.16 -16.83
N LEU A 107 10.83 3.98 -16.21
CA LEU A 107 10.97 2.70 -16.91
C LEU A 107 9.94 2.54 -18.02
N ALA A 108 8.67 2.85 -17.76
CA ALA A 108 7.61 2.83 -18.77
C ALA A 108 7.90 3.82 -19.91
N THR A 109 8.32 5.04 -19.57
CA THR A 109 8.66 6.08 -20.56
C THR A 109 9.82 5.65 -21.47
N VAL A 110 10.90 5.11 -20.90
CA VAL A 110 12.07 4.62 -21.65
C VAL A 110 11.70 3.48 -22.59
N ASN A 111 10.80 2.59 -22.17
CA ASN A 111 10.33 1.47 -22.99
C ASN A 111 9.18 1.83 -23.95
N GLY A 112 8.73 3.08 -23.98
CA GLY A 112 7.60 3.52 -24.80
C GLY A 112 6.24 2.95 -24.36
N TRP A 113 6.13 2.48 -23.12
CA TRP A 113 4.88 2.02 -22.53
C TRP A 113 4.11 3.19 -21.94
N THR A 114 2.78 3.05 -21.82
CA THR A 114 1.96 4.00 -21.06
C THR A 114 2.42 3.99 -19.59
N PRO A 115 2.84 5.13 -19.03
CA PRO A 115 3.24 5.19 -17.63
C PRO A 115 2.08 4.82 -16.71
N PRO A 116 2.34 4.07 -15.63
CA PRO A 116 1.31 3.80 -14.63
C PRO A 116 0.84 5.12 -13.99
N PRO A 117 -0.45 5.22 -13.63
CA PRO A 117 -0.98 6.40 -12.96
C PRO A 117 -0.33 6.58 -11.57
N THR A 118 -0.28 7.83 -11.10
CA THR A 118 0.24 8.17 -9.77
C THR A 118 -0.65 7.56 -8.68
N LEU A 119 -0.06 6.76 -7.79
CA LEU A 119 -0.72 6.17 -6.64
C LEU A 119 -0.47 6.96 -5.35
N THR A 120 0.53 7.86 -5.32
CA THR A 120 0.86 8.63 -4.12
C THR A 120 -0.36 9.30 -3.46
N PRO A 121 -1.24 10.06 -4.16
CA PRO A 121 -2.41 10.68 -3.54
C PRO A 121 -3.44 9.68 -3.00
N VAL A 122 -3.47 8.47 -3.53
CA VAL A 122 -4.34 7.38 -3.08
C VAL A 122 -3.77 6.77 -1.80
N LEU A 123 -2.47 6.45 -1.81
CA LEU A 123 -1.80 5.87 -0.66
C LEU A 123 -1.70 6.86 0.51
N ASP A 124 -1.44 8.14 0.25
CA ASP A 124 -1.44 9.20 1.26
C ASP A 124 -2.79 9.29 1.99
N TRP A 125 -3.89 9.28 1.23
CA TRP A 125 -5.23 9.32 1.81
C TRP A 125 -5.50 8.06 2.65
N PHE A 126 -5.11 6.89 2.15
CA PHE A 126 -5.36 5.63 2.85
C PHE A 126 -4.53 5.51 4.14
N ILE A 127 -3.24 5.89 4.08
CA ILE A 127 -2.35 5.98 5.23
C ILE A 127 -2.92 6.94 6.29
N ALA A 128 -3.37 8.13 5.86
CA ALA A 128 -3.99 9.10 6.77
C ALA A 128 -5.25 8.51 7.42
N ALA A 129 -6.12 7.85 6.65
CA ALA A 129 -7.36 7.28 7.15
C ALA A 129 -7.11 6.12 8.13
N LEU A 130 -6.15 5.23 7.84
CA LEU A 130 -5.75 4.15 8.74
C LEU A 130 -5.20 4.67 10.08
N ARG A 131 -4.45 5.78 10.07
CA ARG A 131 -3.96 6.42 11.30
C ARG A 131 -5.09 6.98 12.16
N GLN A 132 -6.18 7.46 11.55
CA GLN A 132 -7.36 7.98 12.27
C GLN A 132 -8.34 6.88 12.70
N HIS A 133 -8.27 5.71 12.05
CA HIS A 133 -9.13 4.56 12.31
C HIS A 133 -8.29 3.29 12.59
N PRO A 134 -7.47 3.28 13.65
CA PRO A 134 -6.49 2.21 13.91
C PRO A 134 -7.12 0.89 14.37
N ALA A 135 -8.40 0.89 14.75
CA ALA A 135 -9.14 -0.29 15.17
C ALA A 135 -10.52 -0.33 14.47
N PRO A 136 -11.10 -1.53 14.27
CA PRO A 136 -12.44 -1.69 13.69
C PRO A 136 -13.55 -1.02 14.49
#